data_AF-A0A0V1B0C0-F1
#
_entry.id   AF-A0A0V1B0C0-F1
#
_cell.length_a   1.000
_cell.length_b   1.000
_cell.length_c   1.000
_cell.angle_alpha   90.00
_cell.angle_beta   90.00
_cell.angle_gamma   90.00
#
_symmetry.space_group_name_H-M   'P 1'
#
loop_
_entity.id
_entity.type
_entity.pdbx_description
1 polymer ?
#
loop_
_entity_poly.entity_id
_entity_poly.type
_entity_poly.pdbx_seq_one_letter_code
_entity_poly.pdbx_strand_id
1 'polypeptide(L)'
;LHMAVEVNKQRLVSVILGAQWGDEGKGKIVDLLAPKVDIVARCQGGHNAGHTVAVDDKVYDFHIIPSGIVHPKCIALIGSGTVVHLPSFFNELEKNEITKLPDWSKRIVISDRAHLVFDMHQTADTMGEKKRANSKIGTTGKGIGPTYACKCWRNGIRLGDLVGNFNEFKAKFQQLVLFLKAQFPDLNVDVDEELKRYQNYAEKLKSLNLVHDTVFYMHKALTASPAKSVLVEGANGALLDIDFGTYPYVTSSNCSVGGALTGLGIPPWRVGMIIGVVKAYETRVGDGPFPTELNNASLSSLWKSYLLEIGDRLREIGHEYGVTTGRPRRCGWLDMVLLKYSIMINGFTHLAFTKLDVLDNFDTIKVAVEYKRNNAVVDVPPVCVSHFKDIEVVYETFPGWQQNTTKITAFDELPINAKCYVQAVEKLAGVPIRQANAVNGRAVFISNSLASHVATEILLQSDSSVALTPSEVEMLKQFKDCDLPKGTRVGRMVMGDLGLYNEQLRKDVERWNKAIEAGIPVHEWNGTSDKIVNTFMHLFGFIIFLNILLQLYALVVDPKILEVLDRMLLLKKNEIPQQQ
;
A
#
# COMPACT_ATOMS: atom_id res chain seq x y z
N LEU A 1 0.72 -17.98 -23.38
CA LEU A 1 0.51 -16.53 -23.57
C LEU A 1 -0.93 -16.10 -23.26
N HIS A 2 -1.94 -16.61 -23.97
CA HIS A 2 -3.36 -16.26 -23.76
C HIS A 2 -3.81 -16.36 -22.30
N MET A 3 -3.49 -17.48 -21.63
CA MET A 3 -3.78 -17.67 -20.21
C MET A 3 -3.14 -16.61 -19.29
N ALA A 4 -1.93 -16.11 -19.63
CA ALA A 4 -1.26 -15.09 -18.81
C ALA A 4 -1.92 -13.71 -18.97
N VAL A 5 -2.41 -13.41 -20.17
CA VAL A 5 -3.16 -12.19 -20.49
C VAL A 5 -4.54 -12.19 -19.81
N GLU A 6 -5.25 -13.32 -19.82
CA GLU A 6 -6.52 -13.48 -19.11
C GLU A 6 -6.38 -13.34 -17.59
N VAL A 7 -5.29 -13.85 -17.01
CA VAL A 7 -5.02 -13.71 -15.56
C VAL A 7 -4.79 -12.24 -15.18
N ASN A 8 -4.09 -11.44 -16.00
CA ASN A 8 -3.86 -10.03 -15.70
C ASN A 8 -5.14 -9.19 -15.75
N LYS A 9 -6.10 -9.48 -16.65
CA LYS A 9 -7.43 -8.82 -16.69
C LYS A 9 -8.26 -9.05 -15.44
N GLN A 10 -7.97 -10.11 -14.68
CA GLN A 10 -8.73 -10.50 -13.49
C GLN A 10 -8.17 -9.91 -12.19
N ARG A 11 -7.03 -9.23 -12.24
CA ARG A 11 -6.35 -8.59 -11.09
C ARG A 11 -6.97 -7.23 -10.74
N LEU A 12 -8.19 -7.28 -10.22
CA LEU A 12 -9.03 -6.10 -9.95
C LEU A 12 -8.97 -5.62 -8.50
N VAL A 13 -8.27 -6.37 -7.63
CA VAL A 13 -8.14 -6.05 -6.22
C VAL A 13 -6.77 -5.43 -5.95
N SER A 14 -6.76 -4.18 -5.51
CA SER A 14 -5.58 -3.51 -4.96
C SER A 14 -5.61 -3.57 -3.44
N VAL A 15 -4.45 -3.76 -2.79
CA VAL A 15 -4.35 -3.87 -1.33
C VAL A 15 -3.38 -2.83 -0.80
N ILE A 16 -3.79 -2.05 0.20
CA ILE A 16 -2.94 -1.09 0.92
C ILE A 16 -2.66 -1.65 2.31
N LEU A 17 -1.39 -1.89 2.64
CA LEU A 17 -0.95 -2.38 3.95
C LEU A 17 0.07 -1.45 4.57
N GLY A 18 0.15 -1.42 5.90
CA GLY A 18 1.20 -0.71 6.60
C GLY A 18 2.42 -1.59 6.61
N ALA A 19 3.57 -1.08 6.19
CA ALA A 19 4.77 -1.90 6.10
C ALA A 19 5.50 -2.05 7.45
N GLN A 20 5.15 -1.24 8.45
CA GLN A 20 5.84 -1.11 9.73
C GLN A 20 4.91 -1.53 10.89
N TRP A 21 4.96 -0.86 12.04
CA TRP A 21 4.08 -1.10 13.21
C TRP A 21 2.78 -0.29 13.21
N GLY A 22 2.32 0.23 12.07
CA GLY A 22 1.14 1.07 11.99
C GLY A 22 1.45 2.58 11.99
N ASP A 23 0.39 3.39 11.89
CA ASP A 23 0.48 4.86 11.83
C ASP A 23 1.30 5.44 10.66
N GLU A 24 1.51 4.68 9.58
CA GLU A 24 2.30 5.09 8.40
C GLU A 24 1.56 6.08 7.49
N GLY A 25 0.30 6.42 7.81
CA GLY A 25 -0.51 7.33 6.98
C GLY A 25 -1.30 6.64 5.86
N LYS A 26 -1.60 5.34 6.00
CA LYS A 26 -2.42 4.56 5.05
C LYS A 26 -3.70 5.26 4.62
N GLY A 27 -4.41 5.88 5.57
CA GLY A 27 -5.67 6.57 5.31
C GLY A 27 -5.58 7.62 4.20
N LYS A 28 -4.45 8.35 4.11
CA LYS A 28 -4.24 9.34 3.06
C LYS A 28 -4.03 8.69 1.68
N ILE A 29 -3.37 7.54 1.62
CA ILE A 29 -3.19 6.78 0.38
C ILE A 29 -4.51 6.16 -0.06
N VAL A 30 -5.31 5.67 0.89
CA VAL A 30 -6.65 5.16 0.62
C VAL A 30 -7.54 6.26 0.07
N ASP A 31 -7.54 7.44 0.68
CA ASP A 31 -8.31 8.59 0.20
C ASP A 31 -7.91 9.03 -1.21
N LEU A 32 -6.61 9.04 -1.53
CA LEU A 32 -6.11 9.35 -2.87
C LEU A 32 -6.62 8.37 -3.95
N LEU A 33 -6.79 7.09 -3.58
CA LEU A 33 -7.16 6.02 -4.53
C LEU A 33 -8.65 5.71 -4.53
N ALA A 34 -9.36 6.00 -3.44
CA ALA A 34 -10.78 5.70 -3.27
C ALA A 34 -11.68 6.25 -4.40
N PRO A 35 -11.52 7.52 -4.88
CA PRO A 35 -12.33 8.04 -5.98
C PRO A 35 -12.27 7.23 -7.29
N LYS A 36 -11.25 6.39 -7.44
CA LYS A 36 -10.95 5.63 -8.65
C LYS A 36 -11.40 4.18 -8.58
N VAL A 37 -12.06 3.77 -7.48
CA VAL A 37 -12.53 2.39 -7.29
C VAL A 37 -14.01 2.31 -6.94
N ASP A 38 -14.64 1.18 -7.28
CA ASP A 38 -16.05 0.94 -6.98
C ASP A 38 -16.27 0.55 -5.51
N ILE A 39 -15.33 -0.20 -4.91
CA ILE A 39 -15.46 -0.76 -3.56
C ILE A 39 -14.18 -0.47 -2.76
N VAL A 40 -14.35 0.08 -1.55
CA VAL A 40 -13.28 0.13 -0.54
C VAL A 40 -13.65 -0.83 0.59
N ALA A 41 -12.79 -1.81 0.84
CA ALA A 41 -13.08 -2.93 1.74
C ALA A 41 -12.10 -2.99 2.92
N ARG A 42 -12.63 -3.19 4.13
CA ARG A 42 -11.87 -3.55 5.33
C ARG A 42 -11.90 -5.06 5.51
N CYS A 43 -10.74 -5.71 5.52
CA CYS A 43 -10.66 -7.18 5.58
C CYS A 43 -10.48 -7.74 6.99
N GLN A 44 -9.91 -6.98 7.92
CA GLN A 44 -9.50 -7.48 9.23
C GLN A 44 -9.52 -6.36 10.28
N GLY A 45 -9.36 -6.76 11.54
CA GLY A 45 -9.27 -5.86 12.68
C GLY A 45 -10.64 -5.41 13.14
N GLY A 46 -10.66 -4.38 13.99
CA GLY A 46 -11.90 -3.79 14.48
C GLY A 46 -11.77 -2.28 14.60
N HIS A 47 -12.49 -1.73 15.56
CA HIS A 47 -12.47 -0.30 15.90
C HIS A 47 -11.23 0.13 16.72
N ASN A 48 -10.16 -0.67 16.68
CA ASN A 48 -8.86 -0.40 17.30
C ASN A 48 -7.85 0.21 16.32
N ALA A 49 -8.13 0.12 15.02
CA ALA A 49 -7.45 0.92 14.02
C ALA A 49 -8.24 2.22 13.84
N GLY A 50 -7.52 3.32 13.64
CA GLY A 50 -8.10 4.62 13.37
C GLY A 50 -7.27 5.36 12.34
N HIS A 51 -7.93 6.10 11.46
CA HIS A 51 -7.26 7.02 10.55
C HIS A 51 -8.16 8.21 10.22
N THR A 52 -7.50 9.33 10.03
CA THR A 52 -8.15 10.59 9.70
C THR A 52 -8.04 10.84 8.20
N VAL A 53 -9.15 11.23 7.59
CA VAL A 53 -9.23 11.64 6.18
C VAL A 53 -9.80 13.04 6.09
N ALA A 54 -9.20 13.90 5.27
CA ALA A 54 -9.67 15.25 5.02
C ALA A 54 -10.19 15.35 3.59
N VAL A 55 -11.52 15.46 3.43
CA VAL A 55 -12.17 15.67 2.14
C VAL A 55 -12.81 17.04 2.16
N ASP A 56 -12.45 17.84 1.16
CA ASP A 56 -12.71 19.28 1.08
C ASP A 56 -12.35 19.97 2.40
N ASP A 57 -13.31 20.65 3.04
CA ASP A 57 -13.10 21.34 4.32
C ASP A 57 -13.49 20.50 5.55
N LYS A 58 -13.82 19.22 5.36
CA LYS A 58 -14.29 18.32 6.43
C LYS A 58 -13.29 17.23 6.76
N VAL A 59 -13.04 17.07 8.05
CA VAL A 59 -12.19 16.02 8.62
C VAL A 59 -13.06 14.90 9.15
N TYR A 60 -12.78 13.67 8.71
CA TYR A 60 -13.45 12.44 9.11
C TYR A 60 -12.48 11.56 9.89
N ASP A 61 -12.97 10.92 10.94
CA ASP A 61 -12.17 10.06 11.82
C ASP A 61 -12.74 8.63 11.81
N PHE A 62 -12.17 7.80 10.94
CA PHE A 62 -12.67 6.46 10.66
C PHE A 62 -11.99 5.42 11.53
N HIS A 63 -12.76 4.43 11.96
CA HIS A 63 -12.29 3.29 12.75
C HIS A 63 -12.61 1.98 12.05
N ILE A 64 -13.89 1.57 11.98
CA ILE A 64 -14.28 0.33 11.29
C ILE A 64 -14.86 0.60 9.90
N ILE A 65 -15.45 1.78 9.67
CA ILE A 65 -16.05 2.12 8.39
C ILE A 65 -14.90 2.41 7.40
N PRO A 66 -14.84 1.70 6.25
CA PRO A 66 -13.86 2.02 5.22
C PRO A 66 -13.98 3.48 4.78
N SER A 67 -12.83 4.17 4.70
CA SER A 67 -12.82 5.62 4.42
C SER A 67 -13.40 6.00 3.07
N GLY A 68 -13.48 5.08 2.12
CA GLY A 68 -14.14 5.27 0.84
C GLY A 68 -15.59 5.76 0.94
N ILE A 69 -16.28 5.60 2.09
CA ILE A 69 -17.68 6.06 2.27
C ILE A 69 -17.89 7.56 2.00
N VAL A 70 -16.85 8.39 2.13
CA VAL A 70 -16.91 9.83 1.83
C VAL A 70 -17.03 10.10 0.33
N HIS A 71 -16.62 9.15 -0.51
CA HIS A 71 -16.68 9.25 -1.97
C HIS A 71 -18.03 8.70 -2.46
N PRO A 72 -18.89 9.52 -3.11
CA PRO A 72 -20.27 9.14 -3.42
C PRO A 72 -20.45 7.87 -4.26
N LYS A 73 -19.46 7.54 -5.08
CA LYS A 73 -19.49 6.37 -5.98
C LYS A 73 -19.01 5.08 -5.32
N CYS A 74 -18.40 5.16 -4.13
CA CYS A 74 -17.77 4.02 -3.50
C CYS A 74 -18.72 3.30 -2.54
N ILE A 75 -18.66 1.98 -2.58
CA ILE A 75 -19.22 1.10 -1.56
C ILE A 75 -18.16 0.86 -0.49
N ALA A 76 -18.51 1.10 0.76
CA ALA A 76 -17.72 0.75 1.94
C ALA A 76 -18.12 -0.65 2.43
N LEU A 77 -17.22 -1.62 2.27
CA LEU A 77 -17.45 -3.02 2.66
C LEU A 77 -16.66 -3.40 3.92
N ILE A 78 -17.32 -3.97 4.91
CA ILE A 78 -16.72 -4.53 6.13
C ILE A 78 -16.74 -6.07 6.01
N GLY A 79 -15.55 -6.66 5.85
CA GLY A 79 -15.35 -8.07 5.54
C GLY A 79 -15.51 -9.02 6.73
N SER A 80 -15.56 -10.32 6.43
CA SER A 80 -15.75 -11.41 7.41
C SER A 80 -14.57 -11.60 8.36
N GLY A 81 -13.38 -11.13 7.98
CA GLY A 81 -12.19 -11.17 8.83
C GLY A 81 -12.19 -10.13 9.94
N THR A 82 -13.12 -9.17 9.93
CA THR A 82 -13.25 -8.11 10.93
C THR A 82 -13.99 -8.55 12.20
N VAL A 83 -13.81 -7.77 13.27
CA VAL A 83 -14.58 -7.84 14.51
C VAL A 83 -15.29 -6.50 14.76
N VAL A 84 -16.61 -6.51 14.84
CA VAL A 84 -17.47 -5.32 14.81
C VAL A 84 -18.06 -5.05 16.19
N HIS A 85 -17.81 -3.87 16.73
CA HIS A 85 -18.48 -3.37 17.93
C HIS A 85 -19.63 -2.45 17.51
N LEU A 86 -20.88 -2.88 17.68
CA LEU A 86 -22.05 -2.16 17.18
C LEU A 86 -22.24 -0.76 17.78
N PRO A 87 -22.10 -0.56 19.11
CA PRO A 87 -22.15 0.79 19.69
C PRO A 87 -21.11 1.73 19.06
N SER A 88 -19.87 1.28 18.85
CA SER A 88 -18.84 2.10 18.21
C SER A 88 -19.14 2.36 16.73
N PHE A 89 -19.65 1.37 15.99
CA PHE A 89 -20.05 1.55 14.60
C PHE A 89 -21.13 2.63 14.44
N PHE A 90 -22.21 2.58 15.24
CA PHE A 90 -23.26 3.59 15.17
C PHE A 90 -22.78 4.97 15.64
N ASN A 91 -21.95 5.03 16.69
CA ASN A 91 -21.33 6.28 17.12
C ASN A 91 -20.40 6.86 16.03
N GLU A 92 -19.67 6.03 15.30
CA GLU A 92 -18.82 6.45 14.18
C GLU A 92 -19.66 7.03 13.03
N LEU A 93 -20.82 6.43 12.71
CA LEU A 93 -21.77 6.98 11.73
C LEU A 93 -22.24 8.39 12.13
N GLU A 94 -22.60 8.58 13.40
CA GLU A 94 -23.10 9.85 13.93
C GLU A 94 -21.99 10.91 14.01
N LYS A 95 -20.84 10.58 14.62
CA LYS A 95 -19.69 11.49 14.79
C LYS A 95 -19.19 12.05 13.46
N ASN A 96 -19.12 11.19 12.44
CA ASN A 96 -18.67 11.58 11.11
C ASN A 96 -19.81 12.15 10.24
N GLU A 97 -21.03 12.20 10.76
CA GLU A 97 -22.26 12.59 10.07
C GLU A 97 -22.48 11.82 8.75
N ILE A 98 -22.10 10.54 8.72
CA ILE A 98 -22.25 9.66 7.56
C ILE A 98 -23.72 9.54 7.16
N THR A 99 -24.62 9.62 8.14
CA THR A 99 -26.07 9.58 7.92
C THR A 99 -26.60 10.76 7.11
N LYS A 100 -25.83 11.85 6.98
CA LYS A 100 -26.14 13.01 6.12
C LYS A 100 -25.66 12.83 4.68
N LEU A 101 -24.83 11.81 4.40
CA LEU A 101 -24.35 11.55 3.05
C LEU A 101 -25.47 10.93 2.19
N PRO A 102 -25.54 11.26 0.89
CA PRO A 102 -26.49 10.64 -0.02
C PRO A 102 -26.36 9.12 -0.04
N ASP A 103 -27.51 8.43 0.04
CA ASP A 103 -27.63 6.98 -0.05
C ASP A 103 -26.67 6.18 0.86
N TRP A 104 -26.22 6.76 1.98
CA TRP A 104 -25.16 6.19 2.81
C TRP A 104 -25.42 4.72 3.21
N SER A 105 -26.67 4.38 3.55
CA SER A 105 -27.05 3.03 3.98
C SER A 105 -26.99 2.02 2.84
N LYS A 106 -27.20 2.44 1.58
CA LYS A 106 -27.03 1.58 0.40
C LYS A 106 -25.55 1.38 0.04
N ARG A 107 -24.66 2.22 0.60
CA ARG A 107 -23.23 2.22 0.33
C ARG A 107 -22.40 1.55 1.41
N ILE A 108 -23.01 1.10 2.51
CA ILE A 108 -22.33 0.31 3.55
C ILE A 108 -22.80 -1.13 3.46
N VAL A 109 -21.85 -2.05 3.34
CA VAL A 109 -22.11 -3.50 3.28
C VAL A 109 -21.29 -4.19 4.37
N ILE A 110 -21.94 -4.83 5.33
CA ILE A 110 -21.30 -5.50 6.45
C ILE A 110 -21.47 -7.00 6.33
N SER A 111 -20.39 -7.75 6.50
CA SER A 111 -20.42 -9.21 6.45
C SER A 111 -21.29 -9.79 7.56
N ASP A 112 -22.25 -10.62 7.18
CA ASP A 112 -22.95 -11.54 8.08
C ASP A 112 -22.01 -12.49 8.85
N ARG A 113 -20.80 -12.72 8.34
CA ARG A 113 -19.77 -13.58 8.93
C ARG A 113 -18.79 -12.82 9.84
N ALA A 114 -18.85 -11.48 9.91
CA ALA A 114 -18.04 -10.71 10.84
C ALA A 114 -18.47 -11.01 12.28
N HIS A 115 -17.49 -11.11 13.18
CA HIS A 115 -17.75 -11.41 14.59
C HIS A 115 -18.13 -10.16 15.36
N LEU A 116 -18.98 -10.32 16.38
CA LEU A 116 -19.39 -9.24 17.27
C LEU A 116 -18.38 -9.10 18.42
N VAL A 117 -17.95 -7.86 18.62
CA VAL A 117 -17.32 -7.42 19.86
C VAL A 117 -18.44 -6.98 20.80
N PHE A 118 -18.41 -7.43 22.05
CA PHE A 118 -19.33 -7.01 23.11
C PHE A 118 -18.58 -6.19 24.17
N ASP A 119 -19.29 -5.43 25.00
CA ASP A 119 -18.65 -4.67 26.10
C ASP A 119 -17.94 -5.60 27.09
N MET A 120 -18.46 -6.81 27.31
CA MET A 120 -17.77 -7.83 28.10
C MET A 120 -16.41 -8.24 27.52
N HIS A 121 -16.21 -8.19 26.20
CA HIS A 121 -14.90 -8.42 25.59
C HIS A 121 -13.94 -7.25 25.89
N GLN A 122 -14.42 -6.01 25.87
CA GLN A 122 -13.60 -4.83 26.20
C GLN A 122 -13.16 -4.85 27.68
N THR A 123 -14.07 -5.21 28.57
CA THR A 123 -13.78 -5.38 30.00
C THR A 123 -12.78 -6.53 30.22
N ALA A 124 -12.97 -7.67 29.56
CA ALA A 124 -12.04 -8.81 29.62
C ALA A 124 -10.64 -8.46 29.10
N ASP A 125 -10.53 -7.66 28.03
CA ASP A 125 -9.27 -7.16 27.49
C ASP A 125 -8.50 -6.34 28.53
N THR A 126 -9.19 -5.36 29.13
CA THR A 126 -8.63 -4.51 30.18
C THR A 126 -8.24 -5.29 31.43
N MET A 127 -9.06 -6.27 31.84
CA MET A 127 -8.74 -7.18 32.96
C MET A 127 -7.53 -8.06 32.65
N GLY A 128 -7.42 -8.56 31.41
CA GLY A 128 -6.29 -9.36 30.94
C GLY A 128 -4.97 -8.58 31.02
N GLU A 129 -4.95 -7.34 30.55
CA GLU A 129 -3.77 -6.46 30.66
C GLU A 129 -3.38 -6.18 32.12
N LYS A 130 -4.36 -5.95 33.01
CA LYS A 130 -4.09 -5.78 34.44
C LYS A 130 -3.45 -7.03 35.06
N LYS A 131 -3.94 -8.23 34.72
CA LYS A 131 -3.37 -9.51 35.19
C LYS A 131 -1.92 -9.73 34.73
N ARG A 132 -1.51 -9.17 33.59
CA ARG A 132 -0.13 -9.29 33.06
C ARG A 132 0.92 -8.45 33.79
N ALA A 133 0.51 -7.53 34.66
CA ALA A 133 1.40 -6.68 35.48
C ALA A 133 2.55 -6.03 34.69
N ASN A 134 3.78 -6.57 34.78
CA ASN A 134 4.98 -6.04 34.12
C ASN A 134 5.18 -6.57 32.68
N SER A 135 4.33 -7.49 32.22
CA SER A 135 4.37 -8.09 30.88
C SER A 135 3.17 -7.66 30.03
N LYS A 136 2.77 -6.40 30.17
CA LYS A 136 1.69 -5.80 29.36
C LYS A 136 2.04 -5.85 27.89
N ILE A 137 1.03 -6.08 27.06
CA ILE A 137 1.17 -5.98 25.60
C ILE A 137 0.96 -4.53 25.17
N GLY A 138 0.13 -3.78 25.91
CA GLY A 138 -0.35 -2.47 25.51
C GLY A 138 -1.56 -2.58 24.57
N THR A 139 -2.53 -3.44 24.91
CA THR A 139 -3.76 -3.55 24.10
C THR A 139 -4.54 -2.24 24.12
N THR A 140 -5.42 -2.06 23.13
CA THR A 140 -6.25 -0.85 23.01
C THR A 140 -7.44 -0.84 23.99
N GLY A 141 -7.64 -1.93 24.75
CA GLY A 141 -8.82 -2.11 25.62
C GLY A 141 -10.14 -2.23 24.86
N LYS A 142 -10.09 -2.42 23.53
CA LYS A 142 -11.26 -2.46 22.64
C LYS A 142 -11.84 -3.84 22.43
N GLY A 143 -11.38 -4.86 23.18
CA GLY A 143 -11.98 -6.20 23.13
C GLY A 143 -11.62 -6.99 21.87
N ILE A 144 -10.61 -6.56 21.12
CA ILE A 144 -10.19 -7.19 19.86
C ILE A 144 -9.63 -8.58 20.13
N GLY A 145 -8.66 -8.68 21.04
CA GLY A 145 -8.01 -9.95 21.41
C GLY A 145 -9.01 -10.98 21.94
N PRO A 146 -9.80 -10.66 22.97
CA PRO A 146 -10.84 -11.57 23.48
C PRO A 146 -11.84 -12.01 22.41
N THR A 147 -12.23 -11.13 21.49
CA THR A 147 -13.17 -11.49 20.40
C THR A 147 -12.54 -12.46 19.41
N TYR A 148 -11.29 -12.22 18.97
CA TYR A 148 -10.56 -13.15 18.10
C TYR A 148 -10.27 -14.49 18.81
N ALA A 149 -9.99 -14.47 20.11
CA ALA A 149 -9.86 -15.69 20.90
C ALA A 149 -11.17 -16.51 20.89
N CYS A 150 -12.32 -15.87 21.08
CA CYS A 150 -13.63 -16.54 20.99
C CYS A 150 -13.94 -17.05 19.57
N LYS A 151 -13.52 -16.32 18.53
CA LYS A 151 -13.58 -16.78 17.14
C LYS A 151 -12.79 -18.08 16.96
N CYS A 152 -11.54 -18.12 17.43
CA CYS A 152 -10.69 -19.33 17.36
C CYS A 152 -11.21 -20.48 18.22
N TRP A 153 -11.79 -20.17 19.39
CA TRP A 153 -12.45 -21.16 20.25
C TRP A 153 -13.78 -21.67 19.68
N ARG A 154 -14.31 -21.01 18.65
CA ARG A 154 -15.59 -21.30 17.98
C ARG A 154 -16.82 -21.10 18.88
N ASN A 155 -16.71 -20.23 19.88
CA ASN A 155 -17.82 -19.78 20.73
C ASN A 155 -18.16 -18.29 20.55
N GLY A 156 -17.46 -17.60 19.65
CA GLY A 156 -17.81 -16.25 19.24
C GLY A 156 -19.14 -16.18 18.50
N ILE A 157 -19.76 -14.99 18.51
CA ILE A 157 -21.06 -14.73 17.88
C ILE A 157 -20.84 -13.82 16.67
N ARG A 158 -21.53 -14.08 15.56
CA ARG A 158 -21.41 -13.32 14.31
C ARG A 158 -22.63 -12.44 14.06
N LEU A 159 -22.50 -11.47 13.16
CA LEU A 159 -23.61 -10.59 12.79
C LEU A 159 -24.82 -11.34 12.23
N GLY A 160 -24.59 -12.41 11.47
CA GLY A 160 -25.65 -13.28 10.95
C GLY A 160 -26.47 -13.95 12.06
N ASP A 161 -25.85 -14.27 13.21
CA ASP A 161 -26.58 -14.81 14.36
C ASP A 161 -27.52 -13.75 14.96
N LEU A 162 -27.09 -12.49 14.99
CA LEU A 162 -27.86 -11.37 15.54
C LEU A 162 -29.07 -11.00 14.65
N VAL A 163 -28.86 -10.87 13.34
CA VAL A 163 -29.94 -10.46 12.42
C VAL A 163 -30.86 -11.62 12.01
N GLY A 164 -30.44 -12.87 12.23
CA GLY A 164 -31.22 -14.07 11.99
C GLY A 164 -32.21 -14.38 13.12
N ASN A 165 -32.06 -15.55 13.74
CA ASN A 165 -32.91 -16.00 14.83
C ASN A 165 -32.45 -15.44 16.19
N PHE A 166 -33.16 -14.44 16.69
CA PHE A 166 -32.80 -13.76 17.94
C PHE A 166 -32.84 -14.67 19.19
N ASN A 167 -33.65 -15.73 19.19
CA ASN A 167 -33.68 -16.68 20.30
C ASN A 167 -32.40 -17.52 20.37
N GLU A 168 -31.84 -17.91 19.22
CA GLU A 168 -30.55 -18.59 19.15
C GLU A 168 -29.40 -17.65 19.56
N PHE A 169 -29.46 -16.38 19.12
CA PHE A 169 -28.53 -15.35 19.57
C PHE A 169 -28.53 -15.23 21.11
N LYS A 170 -29.71 -15.16 21.73
CA LYS A 170 -29.85 -15.09 23.20
C LYS A 170 -29.15 -16.25 23.89
N ALA A 171 -29.39 -17.48 23.44
CA ALA A 171 -28.76 -18.66 24.01
C ALA A 171 -27.22 -18.62 23.86
N LYS A 172 -26.72 -18.26 22.68
CA LYS A 172 -25.27 -18.12 22.44
C LYS A 172 -24.64 -17.04 23.33
N PHE A 173 -25.30 -15.89 23.48
CA PHE A 173 -24.82 -14.79 24.30
C PHE A 173 -24.69 -15.19 25.77
N GLN A 174 -25.71 -15.87 26.32
CA GLN A 174 -25.67 -16.38 27.69
C GLN A 174 -24.52 -17.37 27.92
N GLN A 175 -24.28 -18.28 26.98
CA GLN A 175 -23.15 -19.21 27.05
C GLN A 175 -21.79 -18.49 26.98
N LEU A 176 -21.67 -17.48 26.12
CA LEU A 176 -20.46 -16.68 26.01
C LEU A 176 -20.17 -15.89 27.30
N VAL A 177 -21.19 -15.34 27.95
CA VAL A 177 -21.06 -14.69 29.27
C VAL A 177 -20.52 -15.67 30.31
N LEU A 178 -21.08 -16.89 30.39
CA LEU A 178 -20.60 -17.92 31.32
C LEU A 178 -19.14 -18.30 31.05
N PHE A 179 -18.78 -18.47 29.78
CA PHE A 179 -17.40 -18.77 29.36
C PHE A 179 -16.40 -17.69 29.78
N LEU A 180 -16.75 -16.41 29.61
CA LEU A 180 -15.87 -15.31 30.01
C LEU A 180 -15.82 -15.14 31.53
N LYS A 181 -16.94 -15.29 32.25
CA LYS A 181 -16.97 -15.26 33.72
C LYS A 181 -16.10 -16.36 34.35
N ALA A 182 -16.03 -17.54 33.73
CA ALA A 182 -15.14 -18.60 34.19
C ALA A 182 -13.64 -18.21 34.16
N GLN A 183 -13.23 -17.35 33.21
CA GLN A 183 -11.85 -16.87 33.08
C GLN A 183 -11.60 -15.55 33.83
N PHE A 184 -12.66 -14.75 33.98
CA PHE A 184 -12.68 -13.45 34.64
C PHE A 184 -13.84 -13.41 35.64
N PRO A 185 -13.67 -13.97 36.85
CA PRO A 185 -14.75 -14.07 37.85
C PRO A 185 -15.37 -12.72 38.24
N ASP A 186 -14.59 -11.64 38.18
CA ASP A 186 -15.03 -10.27 38.49
C ASP A 186 -15.76 -9.58 37.32
N LEU A 187 -15.95 -10.27 36.19
CA LEU A 187 -16.66 -9.73 35.03
C LEU A 187 -18.15 -9.63 35.32
N ASN A 188 -18.64 -8.41 35.51
CA ASN A 188 -20.07 -8.15 35.64
C ASN A 188 -20.70 -7.87 34.27
N VAL A 189 -21.83 -8.53 34.00
CA VAL A 189 -22.62 -8.34 32.77
C VAL A 189 -24.09 -8.39 33.16
N ASP A 190 -24.82 -7.32 32.87
CA ASP A 190 -26.28 -7.32 32.89
C ASP A 190 -26.76 -7.97 31.59
N VAL A 191 -27.13 -9.25 31.68
CA VAL A 191 -27.48 -10.06 30.51
C VAL A 191 -28.77 -9.57 29.87
N ASP A 192 -29.77 -9.17 30.66
CA ASP A 192 -31.08 -8.78 30.14
C ASP A 192 -31.01 -7.39 29.48
N GLU A 193 -30.26 -6.46 30.07
CA GLU A 193 -30.00 -5.15 29.45
C GLU A 193 -29.25 -5.29 28.13
N GLU A 194 -28.17 -6.08 28.09
CA GLU A 194 -27.40 -6.31 26.87
C GLU A 194 -28.25 -6.95 25.77
N LEU A 195 -29.03 -7.99 26.10
CA LEU A 195 -29.91 -8.62 25.12
C LEU A 195 -30.94 -7.63 24.57
N LYS A 196 -31.56 -6.81 25.41
CA LYS A 196 -32.49 -5.76 24.97
C LYS A 196 -31.80 -4.75 24.04
N ARG A 197 -30.58 -4.34 24.38
CA ARG A 197 -29.77 -3.43 23.56
C ARG A 197 -29.45 -4.03 22.18
N TYR A 198 -29.02 -5.28 22.14
CA TYR A 198 -28.70 -5.97 20.88
C TYR A 198 -29.94 -6.31 20.05
N GLN A 199 -31.10 -6.53 20.67
CA GLN A 199 -32.36 -6.66 19.94
C GLN A 199 -32.67 -5.38 19.15
N ASN A 200 -32.50 -4.20 19.76
CA ASN A 200 -32.68 -2.93 19.08
C ASN A 200 -31.67 -2.74 17.93
N TYR A 201 -30.41 -3.16 18.13
CA TYR A 201 -29.43 -3.12 17.04
C TYR A 201 -29.76 -4.07 15.90
N ALA A 202 -30.29 -5.27 16.18
CA ALA A 202 -30.73 -6.21 15.15
C ALA A 202 -31.81 -5.58 14.26
N GLU A 203 -32.82 -4.94 14.87
CA GLU A 203 -33.89 -4.26 14.12
C GLU A 203 -33.38 -3.05 13.32
N LYS A 204 -32.44 -2.26 13.87
CA LYS A 204 -31.78 -1.17 13.13
C LYS A 204 -30.97 -1.68 11.93
N LEU A 205 -30.20 -2.75 12.10
CA LEU A 205 -29.39 -3.33 11.02
C LEU A 205 -30.26 -3.87 9.88
N LYS A 206 -31.39 -4.50 10.22
CA LYS A 206 -32.39 -4.98 9.26
C LYS A 206 -33.06 -3.83 8.53
N SER A 207 -33.53 -2.81 9.25
CA SER A 207 -34.24 -1.68 8.63
C SER A 207 -33.36 -0.86 7.70
N LEU A 208 -32.07 -0.74 8.02
CA LEU A 208 -31.06 -0.09 7.19
C LEU A 208 -30.50 -0.99 6.09
N ASN A 209 -30.82 -2.29 6.10
CA ASN A 209 -30.35 -3.30 5.15
C ASN A 209 -28.81 -3.32 4.98
N LEU A 210 -28.07 -3.32 6.09
CA LEU A 210 -26.60 -3.20 6.06
C LEU A 210 -25.85 -4.54 6.03
N VAL A 211 -26.48 -5.64 6.46
CA VAL A 211 -25.82 -6.94 6.66
C VAL A 211 -26.07 -7.88 5.48
N HIS A 212 -25.01 -8.37 4.85
CA HIS A 212 -25.07 -9.18 3.62
C HIS A 212 -24.05 -10.31 3.59
N ASP A 213 -24.27 -11.29 2.71
CA ASP A 213 -23.23 -12.26 2.32
C ASP A 213 -22.14 -11.57 1.49
N THR A 214 -21.14 -11.04 2.19
CA THR A 214 -20.00 -10.34 1.56
C THR A 214 -19.14 -11.22 0.65
N VAL A 215 -19.08 -12.54 0.86
CA VAL A 215 -18.29 -13.44 0.01
C VAL A 215 -18.96 -13.53 -1.37
N PHE A 216 -20.27 -13.77 -1.37
CA PHE A 216 -21.06 -13.78 -2.58
C PHE A 216 -21.12 -12.39 -3.25
N TYR A 217 -21.26 -11.33 -2.46
CA TYR A 217 -21.21 -9.96 -2.95
C TYR A 217 -19.89 -9.66 -3.67
N MET A 218 -18.75 -9.98 -3.05
CA MET A 218 -17.43 -9.75 -3.61
C MET A 218 -17.21 -10.58 -4.88
N HIS A 219 -17.65 -11.86 -4.88
CA HIS A 219 -17.60 -12.70 -6.07
C HIS A 219 -18.40 -12.10 -7.24
N LYS A 220 -19.64 -11.66 -7.00
CA LYS A 220 -20.47 -10.98 -8.00
C LYS A 220 -19.83 -9.69 -8.50
N ALA A 221 -19.29 -8.87 -7.62
CA ALA A 221 -18.63 -7.63 -7.98
C ALA A 221 -17.43 -7.89 -8.92
N LEU A 222 -16.58 -8.85 -8.58
CA LEU A 222 -15.38 -9.21 -9.34
C LEU A 222 -15.66 -9.99 -10.65
N THR A 223 -16.87 -10.52 -10.83
CA THR A 223 -17.29 -11.30 -12.02
C THR A 223 -18.33 -10.58 -12.87
N ALA A 224 -18.78 -9.39 -12.46
CA ALA A 224 -19.71 -8.58 -13.22
C ALA A 224 -19.11 -8.17 -14.58
N SER A 225 -19.98 -7.72 -15.48
CA SER A 225 -19.59 -7.14 -16.77
C SER A 225 -20.24 -5.75 -16.89
N PRO A 226 -19.48 -4.65 -16.71
CA PRO A 226 -18.06 -4.60 -16.38
C PRO A 226 -17.77 -5.05 -14.93
N ALA A 227 -16.58 -5.61 -14.71
CA ALA A 227 -16.16 -6.06 -13.38
C ALA A 227 -15.83 -4.85 -12.49
N LYS A 228 -16.05 -5.00 -11.18
CA LYS A 228 -15.86 -3.93 -10.20
C LYS A 228 -14.43 -3.91 -9.66
N SER A 229 -13.89 -2.71 -9.55
CA SER A 229 -12.58 -2.44 -8.97
C SER A 229 -12.67 -2.38 -7.43
N VAL A 230 -11.69 -2.96 -6.75
CA VAL A 230 -11.69 -3.08 -5.28
C VAL A 230 -10.38 -2.57 -4.70
N LEU A 231 -10.47 -1.72 -3.69
CA LEU A 231 -9.35 -1.30 -2.85
C LEU A 231 -9.52 -1.86 -1.45
N VAL A 232 -8.56 -2.65 -0.99
CA VAL A 232 -8.53 -3.20 0.36
C VAL A 232 -7.73 -2.26 1.26
N GLU A 233 -8.41 -1.71 2.27
CA GLU A 233 -7.84 -0.88 3.32
C GLU A 233 -7.34 -1.79 4.45
N GLY A 234 -6.02 -2.00 4.56
CA GLY A 234 -5.43 -2.76 5.65
C GLY A 234 -5.45 -1.98 6.96
N ALA A 235 -5.82 -2.64 8.06
CA ALA A 235 -5.69 -2.10 9.42
C ALA A 235 -4.32 -2.41 10.03
N ASN A 236 -3.86 -1.57 10.97
CA ASN A 236 -2.56 -1.74 11.65
C ASN A 236 -1.37 -1.84 10.66
N GLY A 237 -0.24 -2.40 11.07
CA GLY A 237 0.94 -2.58 10.21
C GLY A 237 1.41 -4.03 10.20
N ALA A 238 2.17 -4.43 9.19
CA ALA A 238 2.64 -5.80 8.98
C ALA A 238 3.47 -6.34 10.17
N LEU A 239 4.21 -5.48 10.86
CA LEU A 239 5.00 -5.88 12.04
C LEU A 239 4.14 -6.04 13.32
N LEU A 240 2.83 -5.77 13.23
CA LEU A 240 1.82 -6.10 14.23
C LEU A 240 0.98 -7.31 13.84
N ASP A 241 1.28 -8.01 12.74
CA ASP A 241 0.60 -9.24 12.35
C ASP A 241 0.76 -10.32 13.43
N ILE A 242 -0.31 -11.08 13.71
CA ILE A 242 -0.32 -12.11 14.76
C ILE A 242 0.72 -13.21 14.53
N ASP A 243 1.01 -13.56 13.28
CA ASP A 243 1.94 -14.64 12.92
C ASP A 243 3.33 -14.09 12.62
N PHE A 244 3.40 -12.95 11.92
CA PHE A 244 4.66 -12.45 11.37
C PHE A 244 5.26 -11.26 12.12
N GLY A 245 4.50 -10.62 13.02
CA GLY A 245 4.94 -9.46 13.77
C GLY A 245 5.84 -9.80 14.96
N THR A 246 6.12 -8.79 15.79
CA THR A 246 6.97 -8.95 16.99
C THR A 246 6.22 -9.61 18.17
N TYR A 247 5.76 -10.85 17.99
CA TYR A 247 4.95 -11.58 18.97
C TYR A 247 5.66 -11.71 20.34
N PRO A 248 4.99 -11.45 21.48
CA PRO A 248 3.53 -11.28 21.65
C PRO A 248 3.03 -9.84 21.51
N TYR A 249 3.88 -8.90 21.13
CA TYR A 249 3.55 -7.47 21.00
C TYR A 249 2.99 -7.15 19.61
N VAL A 250 1.85 -7.77 19.33
CA VAL A 250 1.16 -7.77 18.03
C VAL A 250 -0.35 -7.61 18.25
N THR A 251 -1.10 -7.38 17.18
CA THR A 251 -2.57 -7.50 17.24
C THR A 251 -3.00 -8.95 17.07
N SER A 252 -4.30 -9.22 17.18
CA SER A 252 -4.86 -10.57 17.08
C SER A 252 -5.40 -10.91 15.69
N SER A 253 -5.03 -10.13 14.67
CA SER A 253 -5.44 -10.29 13.28
C SER A 253 -4.24 -10.35 12.34
N ASN A 254 -4.44 -10.94 11.16
CA ASN A 254 -3.45 -10.93 10.09
C ASN A 254 -3.47 -9.57 9.39
N CYS A 255 -2.41 -8.81 9.57
CA CYS A 255 -2.19 -7.48 8.98
C CYS A 255 -1.40 -7.55 7.67
N SER A 256 -1.05 -8.76 7.23
CA SER A 256 -0.44 -9.08 5.94
C SER A 256 -1.45 -9.26 4.80
N VAL A 257 -0.97 -9.41 3.57
CA VAL A 257 -1.80 -9.66 2.37
C VAL A 257 -2.69 -10.89 2.51
N GLY A 258 -2.26 -11.91 3.25
CA GLY A 258 -3.09 -13.10 3.54
C GLY A 258 -4.39 -12.75 4.29
N GLY A 259 -4.37 -11.70 5.11
CA GLY A 259 -5.57 -11.18 5.78
C GLY A 259 -6.60 -10.61 4.81
N ALA A 260 -6.17 -10.02 3.68
CA ALA A 260 -7.09 -9.57 2.64
C ALA A 260 -7.84 -10.73 1.98
N LEU A 261 -7.14 -11.83 1.71
CA LEU A 261 -7.71 -13.04 1.09
C LEU A 261 -8.74 -13.70 2.01
N THR A 262 -8.33 -14.02 3.22
CA THR A 262 -9.15 -14.71 4.22
C THR A 262 -10.29 -13.84 4.73
N GLY A 263 -10.08 -12.54 4.87
CA GLY A 263 -11.06 -11.59 5.39
C GLY A 263 -12.13 -11.14 4.40
N LEU A 264 -11.91 -11.32 3.09
CA LEU A 264 -12.88 -10.97 2.05
C LEU A 264 -13.40 -12.19 1.26
N GLY A 265 -12.79 -13.37 1.45
CA GLY A 265 -13.16 -14.58 0.70
C GLY A 265 -12.81 -14.49 -0.78
N ILE A 266 -11.70 -13.83 -1.11
CA ILE A 266 -11.24 -13.66 -2.50
C ILE A 266 -10.07 -14.61 -2.80
N PRO A 267 -9.97 -15.15 -4.02
CA PRO A 267 -8.86 -16.01 -4.39
C PRO A 267 -7.58 -15.19 -4.66
N PRO A 268 -6.38 -15.75 -4.39
CA PRO A 268 -5.11 -15.02 -4.50
C PRO A 268 -4.87 -14.36 -5.87
N TRP A 269 -5.26 -15.02 -6.97
CA TRP A 269 -5.01 -14.52 -8.33
C TRP A 269 -5.82 -13.27 -8.72
N ARG A 270 -6.80 -12.86 -7.90
CA ARG A 270 -7.54 -11.62 -8.08
C ARG A 270 -6.80 -10.40 -7.53
N VAL A 271 -5.78 -10.61 -6.69
CA VAL A 271 -4.95 -9.54 -6.16
C VAL A 271 -3.95 -9.10 -7.22
N GLY A 272 -3.98 -7.82 -7.54
CA GLY A 272 -3.07 -7.16 -8.46
C GLY A 272 -2.02 -6.36 -7.70
N MET A 273 -2.30 -5.08 -7.52
CA MET A 273 -1.38 -4.14 -6.89
C MET A 273 -1.39 -4.30 -5.36
N ILE A 274 -0.22 -4.45 -4.77
CA ILE A 274 -0.04 -4.46 -3.31
C ILE A 274 0.88 -3.28 -2.96
N ILE A 275 0.35 -2.30 -2.23
CA ILE A 275 1.04 -1.08 -1.84
C ILE A 275 1.40 -1.18 -0.35
N GLY A 276 2.71 -1.17 -0.06
CA GLY A 276 3.21 -1.03 1.31
C GLY A 276 3.38 0.44 1.66
N VAL A 277 2.64 0.94 2.64
CA VAL A 277 2.80 2.31 3.14
C VAL A 277 3.91 2.33 4.17
N VAL A 278 4.96 3.09 3.89
CA VAL A 278 6.20 3.16 4.66
C VAL A 278 6.42 4.61 5.07
N LYS A 279 6.62 4.85 6.35
CA LYS A 279 7.02 6.16 6.86
C LYS A 279 8.53 6.33 6.73
N ALA A 280 9.00 7.55 6.49
CA ALA A 280 10.43 7.87 6.36
C ALA A 280 11.26 7.63 7.64
N TYR A 281 10.61 7.28 8.74
CA TYR A 281 11.19 6.92 10.02
C TYR A 281 10.26 5.90 10.71
N GLU A 282 10.71 5.26 11.77
CA GLU A 282 9.93 4.25 12.48
C GLU A 282 9.15 4.84 13.65
N THR A 283 7.95 4.31 13.87
CA THR A 283 7.15 4.61 15.07
C THR A 283 6.51 3.36 15.62
N ARG A 284 6.41 3.26 16.94
CA ARG A 284 5.75 2.14 17.63
C ARG A 284 4.88 2.63 18.78
N VAL A 285 3.66 2.10 18.83
CA VAL A 285 2.74 2.26 19.98
C VAL A 285 2.87 1.01 20.86
N GLY A 286 2.95 1.21 22.17
CA GLY A 286 3.03 0.12 23.14
C GLY A 286 4.43 -0.45 23.33
N ASP A 287 4.48 -1.56 24.06
CA ASP A 287 5.73 -2.18 24.50
C ASP A 287 6.30 -3.10 23.40
N GLY A 288 7.44 -3.73 23.68
CA GLY A 288 8.13 -4.65 22.79
C GLY A 288 9.36 -4.06 22.09
N PRO A 289 10.08 -4.88 21.29
CA PRO A 289 11.40 -4.53 20.79
C PRO A 289 11.34 -3.43 19.73
N PHE A 290 12.31 -2.52 19.77
CA PHE A 290 12.40 -1.44 18.78
C PHE A 290 13.89 -1.14 18.52
N PRO A 291 14.52 -1.84 17.55
CA PRO A 291 15.97 -1.79 17.35
C PRO A 291 16.51 -0.39 17.04
N THR A 292 15.75 0.41 16.30
CA THR A 292 16.13 1.77 15.90
C THR A 292 15.60 2.87 16.82
N GLU A 293 15.05 2.52 17.99
CA GLU A 293 14.51 3.48 18.94
C GLU A 293 15.56 4.46 19.45
N LEU A 294 15.22 5.75 19.41
CA LEU A 294 16.12 6.83 19.80
C LEU A 294 16.05 7.20 21.29
N ASN A 295 15.08 6.63 22.01
CA ASN A 295 14.93 6.77 23.46
C ASN A 295 15.56 5.60 24.25
N ASN A 296 16.37 4.76 23.60
CA ASN A 296 16.85 3.53 24.24
C ASN A 296 17.79 3.82 25.42
N ALA A 297 17.48 3.18 26.56
CA ALA A 297 18.16 3.38 27.84
C ALA A 297 19.59 2.79 27.90
N SER A 298 20.01 2.04 26.88
CA SER A 298 21.27 1.28 26.85
C SER A 298 22.50 2.05 26.35
N LEU A 299 22.37 3.32 25.98
CA LEU A 299 23.47 4.15 25.46
C LEU A 299 24.12 5.01 26.55
N SER A 300 25.41 5.33 26.39
CA SER A 300 26.17 6.14 27.36
C SER A 300 25.54 7.53 27.54
N SER A 301 25.71 8.11 28.73
CA SER A 301 24.99 9.31 29.19
C SER A 301 25.09 10.54 28.27
N LEU A 302 26.19 10.70 27.54
CA LEU A 302 26.41 11.83 26.61
C LEU A 302 25.68 11.67 25.26
N TRP A 303 25.62 10.46 24.71
CA TRP A 303 24.90 10.20 23.45
C TRP A 303 23.39 10.08 23.67
N LYS A 304 23.00 9.71 24.88
CA LYS A 304 21.59 9.55 25.26
C LYS A 304 20.81 10.85 25.13
N SER A 305 21.35 11.99 25.58
CA SER A 305 20.63 13.29 25.47
C SER A 305 20.41 13.72 24.02
N TYR A 306 21.43 13.56 23.18
CA TYR A 306 21.35 13.90 21.75
C TYR A 306 20.34 13.03 20.99
N LEU A 307 20.32 11.72 21.24
CA LEU A 307 19.37 10.81 20.58
C LEU A 307 17.95 11.01 21.10
N LEU A 308 17.77 11.26 22.40
CA LEU A 308 16.47 11.65 22.97
C LEU A 308 15.91 12.90 22.28
N GLU A 309 16.76 13.92 22.06
CA GLU A 309 16.36 15.13 21.36
C GLU A 309 15.89 14.84 19.92
N ILE A 310 16.61 13.99 19.17
CA ILE A 310 16.19 13.58 17.81
C ILE A 310 14.86 12.82 17.87
N GLY A 311 14.71 11.86 18.78
CA GLY A 311 13.49 11.08 18.94
C GLY A 311 12.28 11.94 19.31
N ASP A 312 12.47 12.92 20.18
CA ASP A 312 11.44 13.89 20.55
C ASP A 312 11.14 14.86 19.39
N ARG A 313 12.15 15.34 18.65
CA ARG A 313 11.94 16.14 17.43
C ARG A 313 11.12 15.41 16.39
N LEU A 314 11.42 14.13 16.11
CA LEU A 314 10.61 13.30 15.20
C LEU A 314 9.16 13.20 15.70
N ARG A 315 8.97 13.04 17.02
CA ARG A 315 7.65 12.96 17.64
C ARG A 315 6.86 14.26 17.49
N GLU A 316 7.47 15.40 17.81
CA GLU A 316 6.82 16.71 17.75
C GLU A 316 6.46 17.11 16.31
N ILE A 317 7.44 17.07 15.40
CA ILE A 317 7.23 17.46 14.00
C ILE A 317 6.24 16.50 13.32
N GLY A 318 6.37 15.20 13.59
CA GLY A 318 5.50 14.17 13.02
C GLY A 318 4.11 14.06 13.67
N HIS A 319 3.83 14.82 14.73
CA HIS A 319 2.65 14.70 15.59
C HIS A 319 2.39 13.25 16.01
N GLU A 320 3.42 12.58 16.52
CA GLU A 320 3.38 11.15 16.83
C GLU A 320 2.76 10.86 18.20
N TYR A 321 1.45 11.11 18.25
CA TYR A 321 0.57 10.90 19.39
C TYR A 321 -0.64 10.06 18.98
N GLY A 322 -1.07 9.14 19.84
CA GLY A 322 -2.27 8.33 19.59
C GLY A 322 -3.52 9.19 19.53
N VAL A 323 -4.30 9.10 18.44
CA VAL A 323 -5.49 9.95 18.22
C VAL A 323 -6.56 9.75 19.30
N THR A 324 -6.73 8.50 19.78
CA THR A 324 -7.72 8.18 20.83
C THR A 324 -7.18 8.38 22.24
N THR A 325 -5.91 8.02 22.49
CA THR A 325 -5.35 7.94 23.85
C THR A 325 -4.47 9.11 24.23
N GLY A 326 -3.99 9.90 23.27
CA GLY A 326 -2.98 10.93 23.46
C GLY A 326 -1.58 10.40 23.82
N ARG A 327 -1.37 9.07 23.86
CA ARG A 327 -0.09 8.49 24.29
C ARG A 327 1.01 8.83 23.27
N PRO A 328 2.19 9.31 23.71
CA PRO A 328 3.32 9.54 22.81
C PRO A 328 3.78 8.22 22.20
N ARG A 329 4.04 8.22 20.89
CA ARG A 329 4.65 7.08 20.20
C ARG A 329 6.16 7.09 20.41
N ARG A 330 6.73 5.89 20.51
CA ARG A 330 8.18 5.70 20.43
C ARG A 330 8.61 5.98 19.00
N CYS A 331 9.73 6.67 18.82
CA CYS A 331 10.24 7.09 17.51
C CYS A 331 11.67 6.57 17.30
N GLY A 332 11.99 6.23 16.06
CA GLY A 332 13.27 5.66 15.69
C GLY A 332 13.60 5.92 14.21
N TRP A 333 14.84 5.64 13.83
CA TRP A 333 15.26 5.72 12.43
C TRP A 333 14.60 4.64 11.56
N LEU A 334 14.51 4.88 10.26
CA LEU A 334 14.01 3.90 9.29
C LEU A 334 14.82 2.60 9.37
N ASP A 335 14.11 1.47 9.33
CA ASP A 335 14.70 0.14 9.44
C ASP A 335 14.50 -0.71 8.18
N MET A 336 15.57 -0.86 7.40
CA MET A 336 15.51 -1.62 6.14
C MET A 336 15.48 -3.13 6.37
N VAL A 337 15.96 -3.64 7.51
CA VAL A 337 15.90 -5.09 7.81
C VAL A 337 14.45 -5.49 8.02
N LEU A 338 13.72 -4.70 8.81
CA LEU A 338 12.29 -4.91 9.05
C LEU A 338 11.45 -4.63 7.80
N LEU A 339 11.78 -3.59 7.03
CA LEU A 339 11.06 -3.30 5.78
C LEU A 339 11.25 -4.42 4.74
N LYS A 340 12.47 -4.95 4.56
CA LYS A 340 12.73 -6.09 3.67
C LYS A 340 11.96 -7.33 4.09
N TYR A 341 11.89 -7.61 5.40
CA TYR A 341 11.07 -8.70 5.93
C TYR A 341 9.58 -8.50 5.63
N SER A 342 9.06 -7.27 5.79
CA SER A 342 7.69 -6.91 5.43
C SER A 342 7.40 -7.06 3.92
N ILE A 343 8.35 -6.66 3.07
CA ILE A 343 8.30 -6.85 1.61
C ILE A 343 8.24 -8.34 1.26
N MET A 344 9.08 -9.16 1.89
CA MET A 344 9.15 -10.60 1.66
C MET A 344 7.79 -11.28 1.95
N ILE A 345 7.14 -10.93 3.05
CA ILE A 345 5.85 -11.52 3.44
C ILE A 345 4.71 -11.07 2.50
N ASN A 346 4.68 -9.77 2.18
CA ASN A 346 3.52 -9.17 1.52
C ASN A 346 3.64 -9.11 0.00
N GLY A 347 4.84 -9.29 -0.56
CA GLY A 347 5.07 -9.17 -1.99
C GLY A 347 4.71 -7.78 -2.51
N PHE A 348 5.13 -6.72 -1.82
CA PHE A 348 4.80 -5.35 -2.21
C PHE A 348 5.23 -5.08 -3.65
N THR A 349 4.26 -4.65 -4.47
CA THR A 349 4.51 -4.22 -5.86
C THR A 349 5.07 -2.81 -5.90
N HIS A 350 4.67 -1.98 -4.93
CA HIS A 350 5.06 -0.59 -4.77
C HIS A 350 5.10 -0.23 -3.30
N LEU A 351 5.91 0.75 -2.95
CA LEU A 351 5.89 1.39 -1.63
C LEU A 351 5.37 2.82 -1.75
N ALA A 352 4.44 3.21 -0.87
CA ALA A 352 4.04 4.60 -0.71
C ALA A 352 4.85 5.19 0.45
N PHE A 353 5.79 6.09 0.15
CA PHE A 353 6.72 6.64 1.14
C PHE A 353 6.16 7.95 1.72
N THR A 354 5.92 8.00 3.02
CA THR A 354 5.18 9.07 3.68
C THR A 354 6.02 9.82 4.71
N LYS A 355 5.58 11.03 5.05
CA LYS A 355 6.19 11.89 6.08
C LYS A 355 7.68 12.19 5.85
N LEU A 356 8.08 12.35 4.58
CA LEU A 356 9.43 12.77 4.24
C LEU A 356 9.73 14.17 4.80
N ASP A 357 8.72 15.03 4.82
CA ASP A 357 8.75 16.40 5.35
C ASP A 357 9.18 16.50 6.83
N VAL A 358 8.95 15.44 7.60
CA VAL A 358 9.39 15.38 9.00
C VAL A 358 10.91 15.41 9.12
N LEU A 359 11.62 14.97 8.08
CA LEU A 359 13.09 14.93 8.05
C LEU A 359 13.72 16.22 7.50
N ASP A 360 12.93 17.23 7.12
CA ASP A 360 13.39 18.44 6.43
C ASP A 360 14.53 19.18 7.14
N ASN A 361 14.48 19.24 8.47
CA ASN A 361 15.36 20.09 9.28
C ASN A 361 16.44 19.29 10.06
N PHE A 362 16.77 18.08 9.61
CA PHE A 362 17.84 17.27 10.20
C PHE A 362 19.14 17.45 9.42
N ASP A 363 20.28 17.55 10.10
CA ASP A 363 21.60 17.67 9.44
C ASP A 363 22.05 16.33 8.87
N THR A 364 21.76 15.26 9.59
CA THR A 364 22.10 13.88 9.20
C THR A 364 20.94 12.96 9.53
N ILE A 365 20.65 12.04 8.63
CA ILE A 365 19.60 11.03 8.77
C ILE A 365 20.29 9.67 8.77
N LYS A 366 19.93 8.79 9.71
CA LYS A 366 20.44 7.42 9.74
C LYS A 366 19.37 6.44 9.27
N VAL A 367 19.81 5.37 8.62
CA VAL A 367 18.96 4.26 8.18
C VAL A 367 19.62 2.96 8.61
N ALA A 368 18.90 2.10 9.32
CA ALA A 368 19.41 0.78 9.68
C ALA A 368 19.38 -0.11 8.43
N VAL A 369 20.56 -0.62 8.03
CA VAL A 369 20.72 -1.40 6.79
C VAL A 369 21.00 -2.87 7.07
N GLU A 370 21.53 -3.18 8.25
CA GLU A 370 21.96 -4.52 8.64
C GLU A 370 21.82 -4.71 10.15
N TYR A 371 21.52 -5.94 10.56
CA TYR A 371 21.58 -6.37 11.95
C TYR A 371 22.73 -7.35 12.14
N LYS A 372 23.44 -7.21 13.26
CA LYS A 372 24.44 -8.16 13.72
C LYS A 372 24.02 -8.79 15.03
N ARG A 373 24.29 -10.08 15.19
CA ARG A 373 24.16 -10.82 16.44
C ARG A 373 25.40 -11.68 16.62
N ASN A 374 26.09 -11.55 17.75
CA ASN A 374 27.36 -12.24 18.00
C ASN A 374 28.39 -12.03 16.87
N ASN A 375 28.53 -10.79 16.38
CA ASN A 375 29.38 -10.38 15.25
C ASN A 375 29.04 -11.01 13.89
N ALA A 376 27.94 -11.74 13.75
CA ALA A 376 27.46 -12.28 12.49
C ALA A 376 26.24 -11.50 11.98
N VAL A 377 26.19 -11.26 10.68
CA VAL A 377 25.04 -10.64 10.01
C VAL A 377 23.83 -11.59 10.10
N VAL A 378 22.65 -11.03 10.38
CA VAL A 378 21.38 -11.76 10.34
C VAL A 378 20.50 -11.23 9.22
N ASP A 379 20.00 -12.14 8.38
CA ASP A 379 19.20 -11.79 7.19
C ASP A 379 17.76 -11.40 7.53
N VAL A 380 17.25 -11.86 8.67
CA VAL A 380 15.87 -11.66 9.12
C VAL A 380 15.82 -11.22 10.58
N PRO A 381 14.80 -10.45 10.99
CA PRO A 381 14.62 -10.09 12.39
C PRO A 381 14.45 -11.34 13.28
N PRO A 382 14.88 -11.31 14.55
CA PRO A 382 14.69 -12.43 15.46
C PRO A 382 13.21 -12.78 15.66
N VAL A 383 12.90 -14.07 15.76
CA VAL A 383 11.55 -14.55 16.11
C VAL A 383 11.26 -14.30 17.59
N CYS A 384 12.20 -14.66 18.48
CA CYS A 384 12.04 -14.47 19.92
C CYS A 384 12.33 -13.03 20.31
N VAL A 385 11.38 -12.36 20.98
CA VAL A 385 11.56 -10.98 21.47
C VAL A 385 12.80 -10.81 22.33
N SER A 386 13.11 -11.81 23.16
CA SER A 386 14.30 -11.77 24.05
C SER A 386 15.62 -11.65 23.29
N HIS A 387 15.67 -12.02 22.01
CA HIS A 387 16.88 -11.96 21.19
C HIS A 387 17.12 -10.58 20.57
N PHE A 388 16.12 -9.69 20.55
CA PHE A 388 16.28 -8.33 20.03
C PHE A 388 17.25 -7.49 20.85
N LYS A 389 17.44 -7.81 22.14
CA LYS A 389 18.42 -7.14 23.00
C LYS A 389 19.87 -7.43 22.60
N ASP A 390 20.09 -8.52 21.86
CA ASP A 390 21.41 -8.97 21.42
C ASP A 390 21.71 -8.45 19.99
N ILE A 391 20.82 -7.64 19.41
CA ILE A 391 20.98 -7.09 18.06
C ILE A 391 21.78 -5.78 18.14
N GLU A 392 22.89 -5.77 17.41
CA GLU A 392 23.60 -4.56 17.05
C GLU A 392 23.08 -4.07 15.70
N VAL A 393 22.67 -2.81 15.65
CA VAL A 393 22.13 -2.18 14.43
C VAL A 393 23.23 -1.43 13.70
N VAL A 394 23.45 -1.76 12.44
CA VAL A 394 24.38 -1.06 11.54
C VAL A 394 23.62 -0.02 10.73
N TYR A 395 24.09 1.22 10.80
CA TYR A 395 23.46 2.36 10.14
C TYR A 395 24.29 2.87 8.96
N GLU A 396 23.62 3.20 7.86
CA GLU A 396 24.12 4.16 6.88
C GLU A 396 23.68 5.57 7.26
N THR A 397 24.53 6.56 6.96
CA THR A 397 24.25 7.97 7.26
C THR A 397 24.14 8.77 5.98
N PHE A 398 23.04 9.52 5.88
CA PHE A 398 22.71 10.38 4.75
C PHE A 398 22.75 11.84 5.19
N PRO A 399 23.24 12.77 4.36
CA PRO A 399 23.10 14.19 4.63
C PRO A 399 21.62 14.57 4.56
N GLY A 400 21.14 15.37 5.50
CA GLY A 400 19.82 15.98 5.37
C GLY A 400 19.82 17.15 4.39
N TRP A 401 18.66 17.78 4.19
CA TRP A 401 18.48 18.78 3.14
C TRP A 401 18.17 20.20 3.62
N GLN A 402 17.77 20.40 4.89
CA GLN A 402 17.53 21.71 5.50
C GLN A 402 16.60 22.60 4.64
N GLN A 403 15.59 21.99 4.02
CA GLN A 403 14.68 22.62 3.06
C GLN A 403 13.27 22.09 3.23
N ASN A 404 12.28 22.97 3.16
CA ASN A 404 10.88 22.59 3.30
C ASN A 404 10.38 21.85 2.05
N THR A 405 9.86 20.63 2.24
CA THR A 405 9.34 19.78 1.16
C THR A 405 7.81 19.68 1.13
N THR A 406 7.10 20.28 2.10
CA THR A 406 5.64 20.10 2.29
C THR A 406 4.77 20.50 1.09
N LYS A 407 5.22 21.43 0.26
CA LYS A 407 4.48 21.95 -0.90
C LYS A 407 4.92 21.35 -2.24
N ILE A 408 5.91 20.46 -2.22
CA ILE A 408 6.47 19.86 -3.43
C ILE A 408 5.52 18.81 -3.99
N THR A 409 5.30 18.85 -5.31
CA THR A 409 4.38 17.94 -6.00
C THR A 409 5.05 17.11 -7.10
N ALA A 410 6.24 17.51 -7.57
CA ALA A 410 7.02 16.74 -8.55
C ALA A 410 8.34 16.23 -7.97
N PHE A 411 8.77 15.02 -8.37
CA PHE A 411 9.96 14.39 -7.77
C PHE A 411 11.20 15.22 -8.06
N ASP A 412 11.24 15.78 -9.26
CA ASP A 412 12.32 16.62 -9.76
C ASP A 412 12.43 17.98 -9.03
N GLU A 413 11.43 18.37 -8.23
CA GLU A 413 11.49 19.55 -7.38
C GLU A 413 12.08 19.27 -5.99
N LEU A 414 12.22 18.00 -5.60
CA LEU A 414 12.81 17.65 -4.30
C LEU A 414 14.28 18.11 -4.21
N PRO A 415 14.74 18.54 -3.02
CA PRO A 415 16.15 18.79 -2.76
C PRO A 415 17.00 17.57 -3.14
N ILE A 416 18.22 17.80 -3.65
CA ILE A 416 19.07 16.71 -4.14
C ILE A 416 19.31 15.63 -3.09
N ASN A 417 19.54 16.00 -1.83
CA ASN A 417 19.75 15.04 -0.75
C ASN A 417 18.47 14.24 -0.43
N ALA A 418 17.28 14.85 -0.54
CA ALA A 418 16.00 14.16 -0.38
C ALA A 418 15.77 13.14 -1.50
N LYS A 419 16.08 13.50 -2.76
CA LYS A 419 16.03 12.57 -3.90
C LYS A 419 16.97 11.40 -3.69
N CYS A 420 18.24 11.68 -3.33
CA CYS A 420 19.24 10.66 -3.07
C CYS A 420 18.80 9.72 -1.93
N TYR A 421 18.20 10.26 -0.87
CA TYR A 421 17.65 9.47 0.23
C TYR A 421 16.54 8.53 -0.25
N VAL A 422 15.52 9.04 -0.96
CA VAL A 422 14.42 8.21 -1.49
C VAL A 422 14.94 7.13 -2.45
N GLN A 423 15.85 7.48 -3.36
CA GLN A 423 16.45 6.53 -4.32
C GLN A 423 17.31 5.47 -3.62
N ALA A 424 18.02 5.83 -2.55
CA ALA A 424 18.79 4.88 -1.76
C ALA A 424 17.85 3.89 -1.04
N VAL A 425 16.77 4.37 -0.43
CA VAL A 425 15.74 3.52 0.21
C VAL A 425 15.08 2.61 -0.83
N GLU A 426 14.74 3.13 -2.01
CA GLU A 426 14.16 2.35 -3.13
C GLU A 426 15.09 1.23 -3.57
N LYS A 427 16.38 1.55 -3.76
CA LYS A 427 17.40 0.57 -4.13
C LYS A 427 17.58 -0.50 -3.05
N LEU A 428 17.59 -0.11 -1.78
CA LEU A 428 17.72 -1.04 -0.65
C LEU A 428 16.48 -1.91 -0.48
N ALA A 429 15.28 -1.37 -0.75
CA ALA A 429 14.03 -2.11 -0.69
C ALA A 429 13.87 -3.12 -1.84
N GLY A 430 14.41 -2.80 -3.03
CA GLY A 430 14.22 -3.61 -4.24
C GLY A 430 12.79 -3.55 -4.78
N VAL A 431 11.99 -2.57 -4.33
CA VAL A 431 10.60 -2.34 -4.73
C VAL A 431 10.44 -0.87 -5.09
N PRO A 432 9.75 -0.52 -6.20
CA PRO A 432 9.57 0.87 -6.60
C PRO A 432 8.91 1.73 -5.52
N ILE A 433 9.46 2.93 -5.29
CA ILE A 433 8.92 3.90 -4.34
C ILE A 433 8.11 4.97 -5.07
N ARG A 434 6.90 5.21 -4.56
CA ARG A 434 6.09 6.40 -4.86
C ARG A 434 6.10 7.30 -3.63
N GLN A 435 6.85 8.39 -3.71
CA GLN A 435 6.86 9.38 -2.64
C GLN A 435 5.47 10.01 -2.52
N ALA A 436 4.95 10.14 -1.31
CA ALA A 436 3.63 10.72 -1.03
C ALA A 436 3.76 11.88 -0.05
N ASN A 437 3.46 13.10 -0.52
CA ASN A 437 3.41 14.29 0.31
C ASN A 437 1.98 14.61 0.75
N ALA A 438 1.85 15.25 1.91
CA ALA A 438 0.58 15.79 2.37
C ALA A 438 0.47 17.26 1.95
N VAL A 439 -0.25 17.55 0.87
CA VAL A 439 -0.51 18.91 0.40
C VAL A 439 -1.94 19.28 0.78
N ASN A 440 -2.11 20.33 1.60
CA ASN A 440 -3.41 20.78 2.12
C ASN A 440 -4.25 19.64 2.76
N GLY A 441 -3.58 18.73 3.48
CA GLY A 441 -4.25 17.60 4.15
C GLY A 441 -4.47 16.35 3.29
N ARG A 442 -4.27 16.42 1.96
CA ARG A 442 -4.42 15.29 1.02
C ARG A 442 -3.08 14.70 0.62
N ALA A 443 -3.03 13.38 0.37
CA ALA A 443 -1.85 12.77 -0.21
C ALA A 443 -1.73 13.11 -1.71
N VAL A 444 -0.54 13.45 -2.16
CA VAL A 444 -0.18 13.58 -3.58
C VAL A 444 1.04 12.69 -3.82
N PHE A 445 0.96 11.81 -4.80
CA PHE A 445 2.13 11.07 -5.25
C PHE A 445 3.04 12.00 -6.04
N ILE A 446 4.28 12.09 -5.56
CA ILE A 446 5.38 12.77 -6.22
C ILE A 446 5.98 11.78 -7.22
N SER A 447 5.70 11.99 -8.50
CA SER A 447 6.08 11.06 -9.58
C SER A 447 7.41 11.45 -10.21
N ASN A 448 8.22 10.46 -10.59
CA ASN A 448 9.51 10.64 -11.26
C ASN A 448 9.29 10.70 -12.79
N SER A 449 9.39 11.89 -13.39
CA SER A 449 9.25 12.19 -14.84
C SER A 449 7.94 11.82 -15.55
N LEU A 450 7.70 12.47 -16.70
CA LEU A 450 6.54 12.36 -17.60
C LEU A 450 6.09 10.91 -17.89
N ALA A 451 7.02 9.96 -17.93
CA ALA A 451 6.75 8.54 -18.17
C ALA A 451 5.94 7.87 -17.04
N SER A 452 6.10 8.33 -15.80
CA SER A 452 5.30 7.83 -14.67
C SER A 452 3.94 8.50 -14.56
N HIS A 453 3.80 9.76 -14.99
CA HIS A 453 2.50 10.42 -15.10
C HIS A 453 1.63 9.73 -16.15
N VAL A 454 2.19 9.46 -17.34
CA VAL A 454 1.51 8.73 -18.41
C VAL A 454 1.26 7.27 -18.02
N ALA A 455 2.19 6.56 -17.35
CA ALA A 455 1.93 5.21 -16.87
C ALA A 455 0.87 5.16 -15.76
N THR A 456 0.83 6.16 -14.88
CA THR A 456 -0.17 6.27 -13.81
C THR A 456 -1.53 6.68 -14.39
N GLU A 457 -1.60 7.59 -15.36
CA GLU A 457 -2.83 7.90 -16.08
C GLU A 457 -3.30 6.73 -16.95
N ILE A 458 -2.42 6.00 -17.63
CA ILE A 458 -2.80 4.81 -18.44
C ILE A 458 -3.24 3.63 -17.55
N LEU A 459 -2.62 3.44 -16.37
CA LEU A 459 -3.07 2.43 -15.39
C LEU A 459 -4.40 2.82 -14.70
N LEU A 460 -4.75 4.10 -14.70
CA LEU A 460 -5.95 4.63 -14.04
C LEU A 460 -7.07 5.03 -15.01
N GLN A 461 -6.76 5.22 -16.28
CA GLN A 461 -7.67 5.49 -17.39
C GLN A 461 -7.53 4.36 -18.39
N SER A 462 -8.13 3.22 -18.08
CA SER A 462 -8.43 2.20 -19.09
C SER A 462 -9.63 2.63 -19.94
N ASP A 463 -9.61 3.85 -20.45
CA ASP A 463 -10.46 4.30 -21.55
C ASP A 463 -9.54 4.76 -22.69
N SER A 464 -9.66 4.03 -23.79
CA SER A 464 -8.83 4.11 -24.99
C SER A 464 -8.86 5.50 -25.65
N SER A 465 -7.73 6.22 -25.66
CA SER A 465 -7.16 6.96 -26.81
C SER A 465 -6.18 8.06 -26.34
N VAL A 466 -4.90 7.95 -26.70
CA VAL A 466 -3.97 9.08 -26.61
C VAL A 466 -3.17 9.16 -27.91
N ALA A 467 -3.34 10.25 -28.65
CA ALA A 467 -2.52 10.62 -29.79
C ALA A 467 -1.46 11.64 -29.34
N LEU A 468 -0.24 11.54 -29.87
CA LEU A 468 0.85 12.48 -29.60
C LEU A 468 0.47 13.90 -30.04
N THR A 469 0.90 14.88 -29.25
CA THR A 469 0.64 16.29 -29.52
C THR A 469 1.62 16.85 -30.57
N PRO A 470 1.25 17.90 -31.32
CA PRO A 470 2.14 18.51 -32.31
C PRO A 470 3.47 19.05 -31.76
N SER A 471 3.55 19.40 -30.47
CA SER A 471 4.79 19.90 -29.85
C SER A 471 5.83 18.79 -29.65
N GLU A 472 5.38 17.56 -29.39
CA GLU A 472 6.25 16.39 -29.25
C GLU A 472 6.87 15.99 -30.60
N VAL A 473 6.13 16.21 -31.70
CA VAL A 473 6.64 16.03 -33.07
C VAL A 473 7.67 17.10 -33.43
N GLU A 474 7.49 18.35 -32.97
CA GLU A 474 8.42 19.44 -33.25
C GLU A 474 9.75 19.29 -32.49
N MET A 475 9.71 18.75 -31.27
CA MET A 475 10.90 18.46 -30.46
C MET A 475 11.80 17.38 -31.10
N LEU A 476 11.19 16.40 -31.79
CA LEU A 476 11.92 15.35 -32.52
C LEU A 476 12.64 15.89 -33.77
N LYS A 477 12.15 16.97 -34.38
CA LYS A 477 12.83 17.61 -35.52
C LYS A 477 14.11 18.32 -35.12
N GLN A 478 14.18 18.86 -33.90
CA GLN A 478 15.35 19.57 -33.38
C GLN A 478 16.58 18.67 -33.18
N PHE A 479 16.38 17.36 -33.04
CA PHE A 479 17.48 16.38 -32.92
C PHE A 479 18.32 16.23 -34.20
N LYS A 480 17.79 16.65 -35.36
CA LYS A 480 18.47 16.54 -36.66
C LYS A 480 19.65 17.52 -36.80
N ASP A 481 19.66 18.57 -35.98
CA ASP A 481 20.58 19.71 -36.11
C ASP A 481 21.61 19.80 -34.97
N CYS A 482 21.77 18.73 -34.15
CA CYS A 482 22.70 18.72 -33.02
C CYS A 482 24.11 18.22 -33.41
N ASP A 483 25.14 18.98 -33.02
CA ASP A 483 26.54 18.53 -33.03
C ASP A 483 26.83 17.61 -31.85
N LEU A 484 27.39 16.42 -32.12
CA LEU A 484 27.83 15.51 -31.07
C LEU A 484 29.22 15.92 -30.54
N PRO A 485 29.44 15.99 -29.21
CA PRO A 485 30.75 16.33 -28.64
C PRO A 485 31.87 15.37 -29.07
N LYS A 486 33.08 15.90 -29.28
CA LYS A 486 34.28 15.08 -29.51
C LYS A 486 34.51 14.15 -28.31
N GLY A 487 34.59 12.85 -28.56
CA GLY A 487 34.75 11.81 -27.53
C GLY A 487 33.52 10.92 -27.32
N THR A 488 32.37 11.26 -27.92
CA THR A 488 31.21 10.37 -27.97
C THR A 488 31.53 9.09 -28.75
N ARG A 489 31.33 7.92 -28.13
CA ARG A 489 31.46 6.62 -28.81
C ARG A 489 30.08 6.02 -29.07
N VAL A 490 29.79 5.67 -30.31
CA VAL A 490 28.63 4.85 -30.64
C VAL A 490 28.96 3.40 -30.29
N GLY A 491 28.42 2.91 -29.18
CA GLY A 491 28.73 1.60 -28.62
C GLY A 491 28.09 0.43 -29.39
N ARG A 492 28.73 -0.75 -29.32
CA ARG A 492 28.09 -2.04 -29.67
C ARG A 492 27.01 -2.34 -28.62
N MET A 493 25.74 -2.28 -28.97
CA MET A 493 24.66 -2.71 -28.07
C MET A 493 23.87 -3.91 -28.62
N VAL A 494 23.79 -4.94 -27.77
CA VAL A 494 22.71 -5.94 -27.61
C VAL A 494 22.14 -6.61 -28.87
N MET A 495 22.96 -6.85 -29.89
CA MET A 495 22.58 -7.74 -31.01
C MET A 495 23.50 -8.99 -31.10
N GLY A 496 24.51 -9.08 -30.22
CA GLY A 496 25.42 -10.21 -30.14
C GLY A 496 24.73 -11.50 -29.69
N ASP A 497 23.76 -11.41 -28.79
CA ASP A 497 23.09 -12.60 -28.22
C ASP A 497 21.90 -13.09 -29.06
N LEU A 498 21.54 -12.39 -30.13
CA LEU A 498 20.41 -12.71 -31.03
C LEU A 498 20.83 -13.11 -32.45
N GLY A 499 22.13 -13.21 -32.75
CA GLY A 499 22.62 -13.77 -34.02
C GLY A 499 22.30 -12.95 -35.29
N LEU A 500 21.83 -11.71 -35.16
CA LEU A 500 21.49 -10.85 -36.30
C LEU A 500 22.65 -9.88 -36.59
N TYR A 501 23.71 -10.38 -37.21
CA TYR A 501 24.79 -9.54 -37.74
C TYR A 501 24.57 -9.27 -39.24
N ASN A 502 24.54 -8.00 -39.65
CA ASN A 502 24.81 -7.60 -41.04
C ASN A 502 26.16 -6.86 -41.08
N GLU A 503 27.10 -7.38 -41.87
CA GLU A 503 28.48 -6.87 -42.01
C GLU A 503 28.53 -5.39 -42.42
N GLN A 504 27.49 -4.90 -43.10
CA GLN A 504 27.35 -3.51 -43.50
C GLN A 504 27.22 -2.57 -42.30
N LEU A 505 26.41 -2.93 -41.30
CA LEU A 505 26.16 -2.10 -40.12
C LEU A 505 27.43 -1.92 -39.28
N ARG A 506 28.29 -2.95 -39.24
CA ARG A 506 29.58 -2.87 -38.55
C ARG A 506 30.52 -1.86 -39.22
N LYS A 507 30.60 -1.89 -40.55
CA LYS A 507 31.43 -0.96 -41.33
C LYS A 507 30.93 0.49 -41.17
N ASP A 508 29.62 0.67 -41.07
CA ASP A 508 29.01 1.99 -40.88
C ASP A 508 29.29 2.57 -39.47
N VAL A 509 29.17 1.76 -38.41
CA VAL A 509 29.52 2.17 -37.03
C VAL A 509 31.01 2.53 -36.88
N GLU A 510 31.91 1.76 -37.52
CA GLU A 510 33.34 2.08 -37.53
C GLU A 510 33.63 3.40 -38.30
N ARG A 511 32.87 3.67 -39.37
CA ARG A 511 32.98 4.92 -40.13
C ARG A 511 32.45 6.14 -39.38
N TRP A 512 31.34 6.01 -38.65
CA TRP A 512 30.77 7.09 -37.84
C TRP A 512 31.65 7.47 -36.66
N ASN A 513 32.24 6.49 -35.97
CA ASN A 513 33.19 6.79 -34.90
C ASN A 513 34.41 7.58 -35.42
N LYS A 514 34.89 7.29 -36.64
CA LYS A 514 35.95 8.08 -37.30
C LYS A 514 35.48 9.51 -37.67
N ALA A 515 34.23 9.69 -38.08
CA ALA A 515 33.67 11.01 -38.39
C ALA A 515 33.51 11.89 -37.14
N ILE A 516 33.12 11.28 -36.00
CA ILE A 516 33.06 11.94 -34.69
C ILE A 516 34.46 12.37 -34.24
N GLU A 517 35.46 11.49 -34.38
CA GLU A 517 36.86 11.81 -34.05
C GLU A 517 37.40 12.96 -34.91
N ALA A 518 37.02 12.99 -36.19
CA ALA A 518 37.38 14.07 -37.11
C ALA A 518 36.58 15.38 -36.87
N GLY A 519 35.52 15.36 -36.05
CA GLY A 519 34.67 16.52 -35.77
C GLY A 519 33.80 16.94 -36.95
N ILE A 520 33.38 15.98 -37.78
CA ILE A 520 32.52 16.22 -38.94
C ILE A 520 31.06 16.31 -38.47
N PRO A 521 30.30 17.37 -38.82
CA PRO A 521 28.87 17.50 -38.48
C PRO A 521 28.02 16.35 -39.02
N VAL A 522 26.98 15.95 -38.28
CA VAL A 522 26.16 14.75 -38.58
C VAL A 522 25.52 14.78 -39.97
N HIS A 523 25.16 15.97 -40.45
CA HIS A 523 24.56 16.16 -41.78
C HIS A 523 25.54 15.91 -42.95
N GLU A 524 26.85 15.93 -42.70
CA GLU A 524 27.90 15.71 -43.72
C GLU A 524 28.42 14.26 -43.76
N TRP A 525 27.87 13.35 -42.95
CA TRP A 525 28.33 11.96 -42.91
C TRP A 525 27.93 11.18 -44.17
N ASN A 526 28.81 11.04 -45.15
CA ASN A 526 28.53 10.31 -46.40
C ASN A 526 27.93 8.90 -46.17
N GLY A 527 26.71 8.67 -46.70
CA GLY A 527 25.85 7.50 -46.42
C GLY A 527 24.53 7.86 -45.71
N THR A 528 24.34 9.14 -45.39
CA THR A 528 23.15 9.80 -44.82
C THR A 528 21.92 9.85 -45.75
N SER A 529 21.74 8.90 -46.68
CA SER A 529 20.50 8.81 -47.47
C SER A 529 19.47 7.99 -46.71
N ASP A 530 18.60 8.64 -45.94
CA ASP A 530 17.36 8.14 -45.31
C ASP A 530 17.44 6.88 -44.43
N LYS A 531 18.46 6.03 -44.55
CA LYS A 531 18.66 4.78 -43.83
C LYS A 531 19.30 5.00 -42.47
N ILE A 532 20.06 6.05 -42.22
CA ILE A 532 20.54 6.34 -40.86
C ILE A 532 19.42 6.95 -40.05
N VAL A 533 18.70 7.93 -40.58
CA VAL A 533 17.49 8.44 -39.93
C VAL A 533 16.44 7.33 -39.84
N ASN A 534 16.22 6.50 -40.86
CA ASN A 534 15.33 5.34 -40.71
C ASN A 534 15.89 4.25 -39.82
N THR A 535 17.20 3.98 -39.72
CA THR A 535 17.73 2.95 -38.81
C THR A 535 17.78 3.47 -37.40
N PHE A 536 18.05 4.75 -37.15
CA PHE A 536 17.95 5.37 -35.83
C PHE A 536 16.50 5.65 -35.44
N MET A 537 15.61 6.03 -36.36
CA MET A 537 14.15 6.12 -36.14
C MET A 537 13.51 4.74 -36.13
N HIS A 538 14.10 3.72 -36.74
CA HIS A 538 13.73 2.33 -36.52
C HIS A 538 14.42 1.80 -35.28
N LEU A 539 15.52 2.32 -34.74
CA LEU A 539 16.09 1.85 -33.48
C LEU A 539 15.39 2.51 -32.30
N PHE A 540 15.16 3.82 -32.40
CA PHE A 540 14.41 4.63 -31.45
C PHE A 540 12.93 4.34 -31.61
N GLY A 541 12.44 4.19 -32.83
CA GLY A 541 11.11 3.67 -33.12
C GLY A 541 10.98 2.17 -32.90
N PHE A 542 12.04 1.34 -32.84
CA PHE A 542 11.98 -0.06 -32.38
C PHE A 542 12.15 -0.14 -30.87
N ILE A 543 12.84 0.77 -30.20
CA ILE A 543 12.86 0.87 -28.74
C ILE A 543 11.53 1.43 -28.25
N ILE A 544 10.98 2.42 -28.94
CA ILE A 544 9.62 2.93 -28.75
C ILE A 544 8.63 1.89 -29.24
N PHE A 545 8.82 1.16 -30.34
CA PHE A 545 7.91 0.09 -30.78
C PHE A 545 8.07 -1.17 -29.96
N LEU A 546 9.19 -1.43 -29.27
CA LEU A 546 9.39 -2.53 -28.32
C LEU A 546 8.91 -2.12 -26.94
N ASN A 547 9.01 -0.84 -26.54
CA ASN A 547 8.33 -0.30 -25.37
C ASN A 547 6.82 -0.23 -25.60
N ILE A 548 6.39 0.25 -26.77
CA ILE A 548 5.02 0.21 -27.25
C ILE A 548 4.64 -1.23 -27.55
N LEU A 549 5.51 -2.18 -27.90
CA LEU A 549 5.15 -3.60 -27.98
C LEU A 549 5.09 -4.22 -26.61
N LEU A 550 5.89 -3.80 -25.62
CA LEU A 550 5.83 -4.28 -24.25
C LEU A 550 4.61 -3.68 -23.53
N GLN A 551 4.25 -2.44 -23.87
CA GLN A 551 3.05 -1.72 -23.45
C GLN A 551 1.82 -2.17 -24.26
N LEU A 552 1.96 -2.49 -25.54
CA LEU A 552 0.93 -3.13 -26.38
C LEU A 552 0.78 -4.59 -25.98
N TYR A 553 1.82 -5.29 -25.59
CA TYR A 553 1.72 -6.63 -24.99
C TYR A 553 1.05 -6.56 -23.60
N ALA A 554 1.13 -5.39 -22.94
CA ALA A 554 0.28 -5.06 -21.79
C ALA A 554 -1.13 -4.55 -22.20
N LEU A 555 -1.36 -4.05 -23.42
CA LEU A 555 -2.64 -3.56 -23.97
C LEU A 555 -3.32 -4.51 -24.99
N VAL A 556 -2.76 -5.68 -25.36
CA VAL A 556 -3.37 -6.74 -26.20
C VAL A 556 -4.35 -7.54 -25.32
N VAL A 557 -5.19 -6.75 -24.68
CA VAL A 557 -6.11 -7.01 -23.60
C VAL A 557 -7.50 -6.46 -24.02
N ASP A 558 -7.60 -5.75 -25.14
CA ASP A 558 -8.86 -5.32 -25.74
C ASP A 558 -9.24 -6.19 -26.98
N PRO A 559 -10.36 -6.93 -26.94
CA PRO A 559 -10.89 -7.70 -28.08
C PRO A 559 -11.14 -6.87 -29.34
N LYS A 560 -11.43 -5.56 -29.24
CA LYS A 560 -11.71 -4.71 -30.41
C LYS A 560 -10.46 -4.39 -31.22
N ILE A 561 -9.30 -4.31 -30.58
CA ILE A 561 -8.02 -4.08 -31.29
C ILE A 561 -7.59 -5.35 -32.05
N LEU A 562 -7.91 -6.53 -31.53
CA LEU A 562 -7.70 -7.81 -32.24
C LEU A 562 -8.60 -7.91 -33.49
N GLU A 563 -9.85 -7.45 -33.43
CA GLU A 563 -10.73 -7.43 -34.61
C GLU A 563 -10.24 -6.46 -35.71
N VAL A 564 -9.68 -5.31 -35.32
CA VAL A 564 -9.06 -4.36 -36.25
C VAL A 564 -7.78 -4.94 -36.86
N LEU A 565 -6.94 -5.60 -36.05
CA LEU A 565 -5.72 -6.26 -36.53
C LEU A 565 -6.02 -7.44 -37.46
N ASP A 566 -7.06 -8.25 -37.18
CA ASP A 566 -7.51 -9.31 -38.07
C ASP A 566 -8.05 -8.76 -39.39
N ARG A 567 -8.80 -7.65 -39.36
CA ARG A 567 -9.24 -6.96 -40.59
C ARG A 567 -8.05 -6.37 -41.38
N MET A 568 -7.04 -5.83 -40.69
CA MET A 568 -5.83 -5.33 -41.35
C MET A 568 -4.95 -6.46 -41.93
N LEU A 569 -4.89 -7.61 -41.27
CA LEU A 569 -4.21 -8.81 -41.77
C LEU A 569 -4.94 -9.44 -42.97
N LEU A 570 -6.28 -9.41 -42.97
CA LEU A 570 -7.11 -9.79 -44.11
C LEU A 570 -6.92 -8.84 -45.31
N LEU A 571 -6.79 -7.53 -45.07
CA LEU A 571 -6.47 -6.55 -46.12
C LEU A 571 -5.06 -6.77 -46.68
N LYS A 572 -4.08 -7.11 -45.83
CA LYS A 572 -2.69 -7.38 -46.26
C LYS A 572 -2.52 -8.70 -47.03
N LYS A 573 -3.40 -9.68 -46.82
CA LYS A 573 -3.42 -10.95 -47.58
C LYS A 573 -3.91 -10.78 -49.02
N ASN A 574 -4.59 -9.69 -49.35
CA ASN A 574 -5.15 -9.45 -50.68
C ASN A 574 -4.27 -8.56 -51.58
N GLU A 575 -3.11 -8.07 -51.11
CA GLU A 575 -2.29 -7.10 -51.86
C GLU A 575 -0.79 -7.44 -51.98
N ILE A 576 -0.38 -8.70 -51.83
CA ILE A 576 1.02 -9.09 -52.14
C ILE A 576 1.01 -10.34 -53.03
N PRO A 577 1.40 -10.21 -54.32
CA PRO A 577 1.63 -11.36 -55.19
C PRO A 577 2.75 -12.24 -54.62
N GLN A 578 2.45 -13.53 -54.45
CA GLN A 578 3.46 -14.55 -54.18
C GLN A 578 4.46 -14.61 -55.35
N GLN A 579 5.72 -14.25 -55.10
CA GLN A 579 6.85 -14.74 -55.90
C GLN A 579 8.03 -15.13 -55.01
N GLN A 580 8.20 -16.46 -54.95
CA GLN A 580 9.34 -17.32 -54.58
C GLN A 580 10.16 -16.99 -53.33
#